data_AF-A0A319C6H7-F1
#
_entry.id   AF-A0A319C6H7-F1
#
_cell.length_a   1.000
_cell.length_b   1.000
_cell.length_c   1.000
_cell.angle_alpha   90.00
_cell.angle_beta   90.00
_cell.angle_gamma   90.00
#
_symmetry.space_group_name_H-M   'P 1'
#
loop_
_entity.id
_entity.type
_entity.pdbx_description
1 polymer ?
#
loop_
_entity_poly.entity_id
_entity_poly.type
_entity_poly.pdbx_seq_one_letter_code
_entity_poly.pdbx_strand_id
1 'polypeptide(L)'
;MIPPCDPVILENNPQFKHLYEQVTTKFLNPDGSTRANDAQPARTALLEELNDCRIRDARKKITKQTLRRLAFDPDSELPDEYRDPAAIVYLYLESRPDVINLPADNDDQPDTDTALHLLTPDIDLFYSSLPDLVEPFSRILLADLCDLRAITEAGADPDEPAAAASPAEGPRTRARTRQTTTGSRRTAAQQITLSSRLDKRIQALRHRQLSELPAARTRMAATAAEVLATRTAVLERTVMLLERAKHGALARATKAKAEHLATVAQGLEGRLSVMKLEVSATIHTPEVVAALGRYWDHLEDTRERLEERRAEVLGELKAYGLVAEDESGRGEGASEDSIRSEPETMGEEITLISKLNKISPLPLPPREYTSVNPIPDPLTKLHIISKMADDAISIYDEIEIEDMTFDPNLQIYHYPCPCGDRFEIAIDDLRDGEDIAVCPSCSLMIRVIFDEADLVKDDDKNGSAGAVAVQA
;
A
#
# COMPACT_ATOMS: atom_id res chain seq x y z
N MET A 1 -27.95 10.60 -19.02
CA MET A 1 -27.82 11.58 -20.13
C MET A 1 -26.87 11.02 -21.17
N ILE A 2 -27.37 10.59 -22.32
CA ILE A 2 -26.51 10.19 -23.45
C ILE A 2 -25.81 11.47 -23.96
N PRO A 3 -24.47 11.52 -24.02
CA PRO A 3 -23.77 12.71 -24.47
C PRO A 3 -24.16 13.02 -25.92
N PRO A 4 -24.50 14.28 -26.26
CA PRO A 4 -24.86 14.64 -27.62
C PRO A 4 -23.68 14.40 -28.56
N CYS A 5 -23.89 13.60 -29.62
CA CYS A 5 -22.90 13.40 -30.67
C CYS A 5 -22.83 14.60 -31.60
N ASP A 6 -21.60 14.94 -32.02
CA ASP A 6 -21.34 16.00 -33.00
C ASP A 6 -21.99 15.64 -34.36
N PRO A 7 -22.79 16.53 -34.96
CA PRO A 7 -23.45 16.27 -36.25
C PRO A 7 -22.46 15.90 -37.37
N VAL A 8 -21.21 16.38 -37.33
CA VAL A 8 -20.18 16.06 -38.32
C VAL A 8 -19.82 14.57 -38.31
N ILE A 9 -19.86 13.93 -37.14
CA ILE A 9 -19.55 12.49 -37.00
C ILE A 9 -20.72 11.65 -37.54
N LEU A 10 -21.95 12.12 -37.34
CA LEU A 10 -23.16 11.46 -37.85
C LEU A 10 -23.28 11.59 -39.38
N GLU A 11 -22.79 12.67 -39.96
CA GLU A 11 -22.74 12.86 -41.42
C GLU A 11 -21.66 12.03 -42.10
N ASN A 12 -20.47 11.91 -41.48
CA ASN A 12 -19.34 11.16 -42.03
C ASN A 12 -19.51 9.64 -41.94
N ASN A 13 -20.33 9.14 -41.01
CA ASN A 13 -20.57 7.70 -40.85
C ASN A 13 -22.08 7.37 -40.77
N PRO A 14 -22.71 7.05 -41.91
CA PRO A 14 -24.15 6.81 -41.98
C PRO A 14 -24.58 5.54 -41.24
N GLN A 15 -23.70 4.53 -41.13
CA GLN A 15 -23.99 3.31 -40.36
C GLN A 15 -24.03 3.61 -38.85
N PHE A 16 -23.07 4.41 -38.37
CA PHE A 16 -23.07 4.87 -36.99
C PHE A 16 -24.27 5.76 -36.68
N LYS A 17 -24.67 6.63 -37.61
CA LYS A 17 -25.90 7.45 -37.47
C LYS A 17 -27.14 6.59 -37.28
N HIS A 18 -27.34 5.57 -38.12
CA HIS A 18 -28.46 4.64 -37.96
C HIS A 18 -28.42 3.87 -36.64
N LEU A 19 -27.23 3.44 -36.18
CA LEU A 19 -27.08 2.78 -34.90
C LEU A 19 -27.39 3.74 -33.74
N TYR A 20 -26.86 4.96 -33.78
CA TYR A 20 -27.11 5.99 -32.77
C TYR A 20 -28.60 6.36 -32.70
N GLU A 21 -29.26 6.53 -33.86
CA GLU A 21 -30.71 6.74 -33.94
C GLU A 21 -31.47 5.54 -33.38
N GLN A 22 -31.10 4.31 -33.73
CA GLN A 22 -31.76 3.11 -33.20
C GLN A 22 -31.59 2.95 -31.69
N VAL A 23 -30.39 3.20 -31.16
CA VAL A 23 -30.09 3.11 -29.73
C VAL A 23 -30.85 4.19 -28.95
N THR A 24 -30.87 5.42 -29.43
CA THR A 24 -31.53 6.55 -28.75
C THR A 24 -33.05 6.53 -28.89
N THR A 25 -33.60 5.96 -29.97
CA THR A 25 -35.06 5.95 -30.21
C THR A 25 -35.74 4.65 -29.77
N LYS A 26 -35.10 3.49 -29.93
CA LYS A 26 -35.72 2.18 -29.65
C LYS A 26 -35.28 1.56 -28.34
N PHE A 27 -34.00 1.67 -27.99
CA PHE A 27 -33.43 0.90 -26.89
C PHE A 27 -33.27 1.69 -25.60
N LEU A 28 -32.88 2.97 -25.67
CA LEU A 28 -32.55 3.79 -24.50
C LEU A 28 -33.48 5.00 -24.35
N ASN A 29 -33.68 5.40 -23.10
CA ASN A 29 -34.27 6.68 -22.71
C ASN A 29 -33.21 7.80 -22.74
N PRO A 30 -33.61 9.09 -22.76
CA PRO A 30 -32.68 10.22 -22.70
C PRO A 30 -31.72 10.15 -21.48
N ASP A 31 -32.16 9.51 -20.41
CA ASP A 31 -31.35 9.30 -19.21
C ASP A 31 -30.32 8.16 -19.33
N GLY A 32 -30.43 7.31 -20.36
CA GLY A 32 -29.55 6.17 -20.61
C GLY A 32 -30.08 4.83 -20.07
N SER A 33 -31.30 4.78 -19.52
CA SER A 33 -31.95 3.54 -19.10
C SER A 33 -32.57 2.79 -20.28
N THR A 34 -32.73 1.46 -20.18
CA THR A 34 -33.28 0.63 -21.26
C THR A 34 -34.81 0.63 -21.29
N ARG A 35 -35.40 0.90 -22.45
CA ARG A 35 -36.85 0.90 -22.68
C ARG A 35 -37.50 -0.48 -22.59
N ALA A 36 -36.72 -1.54 -22.80
CA ALA A 36 -37.20 -2.92 -22.73
C ALA A 36 -37.75 -3.30 -21.35
N ASN A 37 -37.23 -2.67 -20.30
CA ASN A 37 -37.63 -2.94 -18.93
C ASN A 37 -38.82 -2.10 -18.48
N ASP A 38 -39.10 -0.98 -19.15
CA ASP A 38 -40.18 -0.04 -18.79
C ASP A 38 -41.58 -0.63 -19.07
N ALA A 39 -41.69 -1.59 -19.99
CA ALA A 39 -42.96 -2.26 -20.32
C ALA A 39 -43.33 -3.40 -19.34
N GLN A 40 -42.46 -3.74 -18.39
CA GLN A 40 -42.73 -4.81 -17.42
C GLN A 40 -43.60 -4.30 -16.27
N PRO A 41 -44.81 -4.86 -16.04
CA PRO A 41 -45.73 -4.35 -15.02
C PRO A 41 -45.19 -4.52 -13.58
N ALA A 42 -44.32 -5.50 -13.35
CA ALA A 42 -43.66 -5.68 -12.06
C ALA A 42 -42.69 -4.53 -11.75
N ARG A 43 -42.00 -3.98 -12.75
CA ARG A 43 -41.06 -2.88 -12.57
C ARG A 43 -41.78 -1.54 -12.41
N THR A 44 -42.91 -1.33 -13.12
CA THR A 44 -43.73 -0.12 -12.92
C THR A 44 -44.30 -0.07 -11.51
N ALA A 45 -44.78 -1.21 -10.98
CA ALA A 45 -45.22 -1.31 -9.58
C ALA A 45 -44.08 -0.97 -8.59
N LEU A 46 -42.87 -1.51 -8.80
CA LEU A 46 -41.71 -1.17 -7.97
C LEU A 46 -41.29 0.31 -8.09
N LEU A 47 -41.43 0.93 -9.27
CA LEU A 47 -41.15 2.36 -9.46
C LEU A 47 -42.18 3.24 -8.76
N GLU A 48 -43.45 2.83 -8.75
CA GLU A 48 -44.52 3.49 -7.98
C GLU A 48 -44.23 3.38 -6.47
N GLU A 49 -43.91 2.19 -5.97
CA GLU A 49 -43.51 2.00 -4.56
C GLU A 49 -42.28 2.83 -4.19
N LEU A 50 -41.28 2.91 -5.08
CA LEU A 50 -40.08 3.70 -4.89
C LEU A 50 -40.42 5.20 -4.89
N ASN A 51 -41.28 5.67 -5.80
CA ASN A 51 -41.74 7.05 -5.82
C ASN A 51 -42.52 7.39 -4.54
N ASP A 52 -43.36 6.49 -4.04
CA ASP A 52 -44.04 6.66 -2.77
C ASP A 52 -43.06 6.72 -1.60
N CYS A 53 -42.01 5.89 -1.59
CA CYS A 53 -40.91 5.99 -0.63
C CYS A 53 -40.21 7.36 -0.71
N ARG A 54 -39.88 7.83 -1.92
CA ARG A 54 -39.23 9.12 -2.14
C ARG A 54 -40.11 10.29 -1.71
N ILE A 55 -41.40 10.25 -2.01
CA ILE A 55 -42.36 11.28 -1.60
C ILE A 55 -42.46 11.30 -0.07
N ARG A 56 -42.51 10.13 0.58
CA ARG A 56 -42.51 10.04 2.05
C ARG A 56 -41.25 10.62 2.66
N ASP A 57 -40.07 10.29 2.12
CA ASP A 57 -38.79 10.83 2.59
C ASP A 57 -38.68 12.34 2.35
N ALA A 58 -39.08 12.82 1.16
CA ALA A 58 -39.11 14.24 0.84
C ALA A 58 -40.05 15.01 1.78
N ARG A 59 -41.26 14.49 2.05
CA ARG A 59 -42.19 15.09 3.01
C ARG A 59 -41.56 15.18 4.40
N LYS A 60 -40.94 14.10 4.89
CA LYS A 60 -40.24 14.09 6.19
C LYS A 60 -39.11 15.13 6.24
N LYS A 61 -38.30 15.23 5.18
CA LYS A 61 -37.20 16.20 5.11
C LYS A 61 -37.70 17.64 5.08
N ILE A 62 -38.73 17.92 4.28
CA ILE A 62 -39.36 19.24 4.22
C ILE A 62 -39.93 19.61 5.59
N THR A 63 -40.70 18.72 6.23
CA THR A 63 -41.29 19.00 7.55
C THR A 63 -40.23 19.17 8.64
N LYS A 64 -39.17 18.37 8.61
CA LYS A 64 -38.03 18.49 9.53
C LYS A 64 -37.30 19.82 9.35
N GLN A 65 -37.09 20.24 8.10
CA GLN A 65 -36.41 21.49 7.77
C GLN A 65 -37.25 22.73 8.11
N THR A 66 -38.57 22.70 7.87
CA THR A 66 -39.46 23.78 8.28
C THR A 66 -39.58 23.87 9.79
N LEU A 67 -39.62 22.73 10.49
CA LEU A 67 -39.61 22.69 11.95
C LEU A 67 -38.29 23.24 12.52
N ARG A 68 -37.14 22.95 11.89
CA ARG A 68 -35.86 23.57 12.23
C ARG A 68 -35.90 25.09 12.10
N ARG A 69 -36.42 25.60 10.97
CA ARG A 69 -36.54 27.05 10.75
C ARG A 69 -37.46 27.68 11.79
N LEU A 70 -38.59 27.05 12.10
CA LEU A 70 -39.53 27.54 13.10
C LEU A 70 -38.91 27.59 14.52
N ALA A 71 -38.09 26.59 14.88
CA ALA A 71 -37.46 26.48 16.19
C ALA A 71 -36.25 27.41 16.39
N PHE A 72 -35.46 27.68 15.34
CA PHE A 72 -34.17 28.38 15.48
C PHE A 72 -34.08 29.74 14.74
N ASP A 73 -35.06 30.09 13.92
CA ASP A 73 -35.07 31.38 13.22
C ASP A 73 -35.70 32.47 14.11
N PRO A 74 -34.99 33.56 14.45
CA PRO A 74 -35.52 34.62 15.31
C PRO A 74 -36.76 35.31 14.75
N ASP A 75 -36.94 35.29 13.43
CA ASP A 75 -38.06 35.93 12.71
C ASP A 75 -39.32 35.05 12.66
N SER A 76 -39.30 33.85 13.24
CA SER A 76 -40.50 33.02 13.34
C SER A 76 -41.46 33.67 14.35
N GLU A 77 -42.67 34.05 13.95
CA GLU A 77 -43.65 34.74 14.84
C GLU A 77 -44.17 33.85 16.00
N LEU A 78 -43.42 32.81 16.38
CA LEU A 78 -43.76 31.85 17.41
C LEU A 78 -43.39 32.38 18.80
N PRO A 79 -44.32 32.34 19.78
CA PRO A 79 -44.01 32.63 21.18
C PRO A 79 -42.88 31.76 21.71
N ASP A 80 -42.01 32.33 22.54
CA ASP A 80 -40.82 31.65 23.09
C ASP A 80 -41.19 30.35 23.85
N GLU A 81 -42.38 30.30 24.45
CA GLU A 81 -42.91 29.13 25.18
C GLU A 81 -43.06 27.86 24.31
N TYR A 82 -43.26 28.01 23.00
CA TYR A 82 -43.41 26.89 22.06
C TYR A 82 -42.17 26.65 21.19
N ARG A 83 -41.18 27.55 21.24
CA ARG A 83 -39.90 27.39 20.55
C ARG A 83 -39.04 26.31 21.19
N ASP A 84 -38.98 26.27 22.52
CA ASP A 84 -38.16 25.31 23.25
C ASP A 84 -38.62 23.85 23.04
N PRO A 85 -39.93 23.51 23.15
CA PRO A 85 -40.41 22.16 22.83
C PRO A 85 -40.17 21.77 21.36
N ALA A 86 -40.36 22.72 20.42
CA ALA A 86 -40.10 22.48 19.00
C ALA A 86 -38.60 22.23 18.72
N ALA A 87 -37.69 22.93 19.41
CA ALA A 87 -36.26 22.72 19.30
C ALA A 87 -35.83 21.37 19.88
N ILE A 88 -36.37 20.97 21.04
CA ILE A 88 -36.12 19.67 21.67
C ILE A 88 -36.58 18.54 20.76
N VAL A 89 -37.79 18.63 20.21
CA VAL A 89 -38.33 17.63 19.26
C VAL A 89 -37.50 17.59 17.97
N TYR A 90 -37.04 18.72 17.44
CA TYR A 90 -36.13 18.74 16.29
C TYR A 90 -34.82 17.98 16.56
N LEU A 91 -34.16 18.28 17.68
CA LEU A 91 -32.89 17.68 18.05
C LEU A 91 -33.03 16.18 18.29
N TYR A 92 -34.14 15.76 18.87
CA TYR A 92 -34.50 14.35 18.99
C TYR A 92 -34.67 13.65 17.62
N LEU A 93 -35.34 14.30 16.67
CA LEU A 93 -35.47 13.78 15.29
C LEU A 93 -34.17 13.85 14.46
N GLU A 94 -33.20 14.70 14.84
CA GLU A 94 -31.87 14.76 14.21
C GLU A 94 -30.93 13.69 14.73
N SER A 95 -30.98 13.42 16.04
CA SER A 95 -30.17 12.40 16.71
C SER A 95 -30.58 10.94 16.41
N ARG A 96 -31.75 10.71 15.80
CA ARG A 96 -32.26 9.37 15.45
C ARG A 96 -32.48 9.17 13.94
N PRO A 97 -31.43 8.90 13.15
CA PRO A 97 -31.59 8.62 11.71
C PRO A 97 -32.20 7.23 11.40
N ASP A 98 -32.08 6.22 12.27
CA ASP A 98 -32.26 4.80 11.87
C ASP A 98 -33.44 4.02 12.46
N VAL A 99 -34.13 4.49 13.50
CA VAL A 99 -35.23 3.73 14.16
C VAL A 99 -36.53 3.70 13.34
N ILE A 100 -36.65 4.51 12.28
CA ILE A 100 -37.88 4.60 11.47
C ILE A 100 -37.85 3.62 10.26
N ASN A 101 -36.72 2.93 10.02
CA ASN A 101 -36.52 2.14 8.79
C ASN A 101 -36.33 0.62 9.02
N LEU A 102 -36.49 0.09 10.24
CA LEU A 102 -36.36 -1.35 10.51
C LEU A 102 -37.70 -1.98 10.93
N PRO A 103 -38.04 -3.20 10.46
CA PRO A 103 -39.16 -3.98 10.99
C PRO A 103 -38.93 -4.31 12.47
N ALA A 104 -40.01 -4.35 13.25
CA ALA A 104 -40.03 -4.34 14.71
C ALA A 104 -39.52 -5.63 15.41
N ASP A 105 -38.62 -6.41 14.82
CA ASP A 105 -38.34 -7.78 15.26
C ASP A 105 -36.92 -8.04 15.82
N ASN A 106 -36.16 -7.00 16.19
CA ASN A 106 -34.86 -7.19 16.87
C ASN A 106 -34.91 -6.66 18.31
N ASP A 107 -34.94 -7.59 19.28
CA ASP A 107 -35.00 -7.39 20.74
C ASP A 107 -33.71 -6.79 21.37
N ASP A 108 -32.72 -6.39 20.56
CA ASP A 108 -31.48 -5.77 21.06
C ASP A 108 -31.52 -4.25 20.89
N GLN A 109 -32.39 -3.57 21.64
CA GLN A 109 -32.50 -2.12 21.65
C GLN A 109 -31.96 -1.54 22.98
N PRO A 110 -30.84 -0.79 22.99
CA PRO A 110 -30.35 -0.16 24.21
C PRO A 110 -31.12 1.13 24.49
N ASP A 111 -31.62 1.28 25.71
CA ASP A 111 -32.04 2.53 26.37
C ASP A 111 -33.04 3.46 25.63
N THR A 112 -33.81 2.96 24.66
CA THR A 112 -34.78 3.80 23.92
C THR A 112 -35.97 4.24 24.74
N ASP A 113 -36.39 3.39 25.66
CA ASP A 113 -37.60 3.59 26.44
C ASP A 113 -37.36 4.63 27.53
N THR A 114 -36.16 4.65 28.12
CA THR A 114 -35.75 5.63 29.13
C THR A 114 -35.70 7.06 28.57
N ALA A 115 -35.16 7.26 27.36
CA ALA A 115 -35.11 8.57 26.73
C ALA A 115 -36.50 9.07 26.27
N LEU A 116 -37.36 8.16 25.80
CA LEU A 116 -38.75 8.46 25.47
C LEU A 116 -39.55 8.84 26.72
N HIS A 117 -39.35 8.14 27.83
CA HIS A 117 -39.99 8.45 29.11
C HIS A 117 -39.55 9.81 29.69
N LEU A 118 -38.30 10.22 29.48
CA LEU A 118 -37.79 11.53 29.90
C LEU A 118 -38.35 12.68 29.06
N LEU A 119 -38.56 12.47 27.76
CA LEU A 119 -39.06 13.48 26.81
C LEU A 119 -40.58 13.47 26.65
N THR A 120 -41.30 12.52 27.26
CA THR A 120 -42.77 12.42 27.20
C THR A 120 -43.48 13.76 27.52
N PRO A 121 -43.13 14.52 28.59
CA PRO A 121 -43.81 15.78 28.87
C PRO A 121 -43.59 16.85 27.78
N ASP A 122 -42.40 16.92 27.20
CA ASP A 122 -42.08 17.88 26.13
C ASP A 122 -42.78 17.50 24.82
N ILE A 123 -42.92 16.19 24.56
CA ILE A 123 -43.66 15.65 23.42
C ILE A 123 -45.16 15.95 23.55
N ASP A 124 -45.75 15.77 24.74
CA ASP A 124 -47.16 16.06 25.00
C ASP A 124 -47.46 17.58 24.90
N LEU A 125 -46.51 18.41 25.36
CA LEU A 125 -46.56 19.86 25.21
C LEU A 125 -46.45 20.28 23.73
N PHE A 126 -45.60 19.60 22.95
CA PHE A 126 -45.50 19.80 21.50
C PHE A 126 -46.81 19.40 20.78
N TYR A 127 -47.42 18.26 21.11
CA TYR A 127 -48.71 17.86 20.52
C TYR A 127 -49.84 18.85 20.85
N SER A 128 -49.82 19.42 22.06
CA SER A 128 -50.80 20.43 22.48
C SER A 128 -50.62 21.77 21.76
N SER A 129 -49.40 22.09 21.32
CA SER A 129 -49.07 23.34 20.61
C SER A 129 -49.13 23.22 19.08
N LEU A 130 -49.36 22.02 18.53
CA LEU A 130 -49.51 21.81 17.09
C LEU A 130 -50.51 22.77 16.41
N PRO A 131 -51.71 23.05 16.97
CA PRO A 131 -52.67 23.96 16.33
C PRO A 131 -52.11 25.37 16.09
N ASP A 132 -51.31 25.88 17.02
CA ASP A 132 -50.70 27.21 16.95
C ASP A 132 -49.46 27.24 16.04
N LEU A 133 -48.79 26.09 15.87
CA LEU A 133 -47.67 25.91 14.95
C LEU A 133 -48.11 25.83 13.48
N VAL A 134 -49.35 25.43 13.17
CA VAL A 134 -49.83 25.22 11.79
C VAL A 134 -49.73 26.48 10.94
N GLU A 135 -50.15 27.63 11.48
CA GLU A 135 -50.20 28.87 10.71
C GLU A 135 -48.78 29.37 10.31
N PRO A 136 -47.82 29.54 11.24
CA PRO A 136 -46.43 29.84 10.89
C PRO A 136 -45.80 28.82 9.93
N PHE A 137 -46.06 27.53 10.16
CA PHE A 137 -45.52 26.45 9.33
C PHE A 137 -46.03 26.53 7.88
N SER A 138 -47.33 26.80 7.69
CA SER A 138 -47.94 26.96 6.37
C SER A 138 -47.40 28.19 5.62
N ARG A 139 -47.14 29.31 6.33
CA ARG A 139 -46.58 30.53 5.72
C ARG A 139 -45.16 30.29 5.20
N ILE A 140 -44.32 29.56 5.94
CA ILE A 140 -42.96 29.21 5.49
C ILE A 140 -43.04 28.34 4.23
N LEU A 141 -43.90 27.33 4.19
CA LEU A 141 -44.09 26.49 3.02
C LEU A 141 -44.61 27.27 1.80
N LEU A 142 -45.56 28.18 2.01
CA LEU A 142 -46.07 29.05 0.94
C LEU A 142 -45.00 30.01 0.41
N ALA A 143 -44.12 30.52 1.27
CA ALA A 143 -42.98 31.32 0.85
C ALA A 143 -41.99 30.49 0.01
N ASP A 144 -41.62 29.29 0.48
CA ASP A 144 -40.74 28.38 -0.27
C ASP A 144 -41.36 28.00 -1.63
N LEU A 145 -42.69 27.78 -1.71
CA LEU A 145 -43.40 27.53 -2.97
C LEU A 145 -43.40 28.75 -3.90
N CYS A 146 -43.59 29.96 -3.36
CA CYS A 146 -43.48 31.18 -4.15
C CYS A 146 -42.06 31.37 -4.71
N ASP A 147 -41.04 31.08 -3.91
CA ASP A 147 -39.64 31.15 -4.33
C ASP A 147 -39.32 30.12 -5.43
N LEU A 148 -39.80 28.88 -5.28
CA LEU A 148 -39.66 27.84 -6.32
C LEU A 148 -40.38 28.23 -7.61
N ARG A 149 -41.59 28.79 -7.50
CA ARG A 149 -42.34 29.29 -8.65
C ARG A 149 -41.58 30.40 -9.38
N ALA A 150 -41.01 31.36 -8.64
CA ALA A 150 -40.18 32.42 -9.21
C ALA A 150 -38.92 31.88 -9.92
N ILE A 151 -38.33 30.79 -9.40
CA ILE A 151 -37.20 30.10 -10.06
C ILE A 151 -37.64 29.44 -11.37
N THR A 152 -38.81 28.79 -11.40
CA THR A 152 -39.32 28.13 -12.61
C THR A 152 -39.76 29.12 -13.69
N GLU A 153 -40.39 30.23 -13.31
CA GLU A 153 -40.85 31.26 -14.24
C GLU A 153 -39.67 32.08 -14.82
N ALA A 154 -38.54 32.18 -14.10
CA ALA A 154 -37.33 32.83 -14.60
C ALA A 154 -36.61 32.08 -15.74
N GLY A 155 -37.00 30.83 -16.02
CA GLY A 155 -36.50 30.02 -17.13
C GLY A 155 -37.42 29.96 -18.35
N ALA A 156 -38.61 30.58 -18.30
CA ALA A 156 -39.49 30.70 -19.45
C ALA A 156 -39.18 31.99 -20.20
N ASP A 157 -38.53 31.88 -21.36
CA ASP A 157 -38.37 33.00 -22.28
C ASP A 157 -39.76 33.57 -22.69
N PRO A 158 -39.93 34.90 -22.81
CA PRO A 158 -41.21 35.52 -23.18
C PRO A 158 -41.51 35.46 -24.69
N ASP A 159 -40.86 34.58 -25.45
CA ASP A 159 -40.99 34.48 -26.90
C ASP A 159 -41.77 33.22 -27.31
N GLU A 160 -43.04 33.10 -26.88
CA GLU A 160 -44.08 32.46 -27.67
C GLU A 160 -45.42 33.21 -27.52
N PRO A 161 -46.13 33.50 -28.63
CA PRO A 161 -47.26 34.42 -28.63
C PRO A 161 -48.51 33.74 -28.04
N ALA A 162 -48.97 34.28 -26.91
CA ALA A 162 -50.28 33.99 -26.35
C ALA A 162 -51.38 34.36 -27.37
N ALA A 163 -51.97 33.35 -28.00
CA ALA A 163 -53.15 33.50 -28.81
C ALA A 163 -54.42 33.49 -27.93
N ALA A 164 -55.14 34.60 -27.99
CA ALA A 164 -56.58 34.76 -27.75
C ALA A 164 -57.12 34.65 -26.31
N ALA A 165 -57.29 35.81 -25.66
CA ALA A 165 -58.63 36.29 -25.27
C ALA A 165 -58.61 37.80 -24.93
N SER A 166 -59.59 38.50 -25.49
CA SER A 166 -59.74 39.94 -25.75
C SER A 166 -60.12 40.84 -24.54
N PRO A 167 -60.02 42.19 -24.70
CA PRO A 167 -60.19 43.19 -23.64
C PRO A 167 -61.64 43.69 -23.53
N ALA A 168 -62.06 44.07 -22.31
CA ALA A 168 -63.25 44.88 -22.08
C ALA A 168 -63.00 45.88 -20.93
N GLU A 169 -63.48 47.11 -21.12
CA GLU A 169 -63.10 48.35 -20.44
C GLU A 169 -63.76 48.61 -19.07
N GLY A 170 -63.00 49.26 -18.16
CA GLY A 170 -63.46 50.29 -17.21
C GLY A 170 -63.92 49.87 -15.80
N PRO A 171 -64.02 50.79 -14.80
CA PRO A 171 -63.09 51.88 -14.45
C PRO A 171 -62.70 51.91 -12.95
N ARG A 172 -61.45 52.30 -12.68
CA ARG A 172 -60.88 52.96 -11.48
C ARG A 172 -61.72 53.00 -10.19
N THR A 173 -61.15 52.57 -9.05
CA THR A 173 -61.04 53.45 -7.87
C THR A 173 -59.78 53.16 -7.04
N ARG A 174 -59.34 54.23 -6.40
CA ARG A 174 -58.07 54.49 -5.75
C ARG A 174 -58.24 54.20 -4.26
N ALA A 175 -57.56 53.20 -3.72
CA ALA A 175 -57.41 53.05 -2.27
C ALA A 175 -55.93 53.14 -1.90
N ARG A 176 -55.56 54.37 -1.55
CA ARG A 176 -54.27 54.75 -0.98
C ARG A 176 -54.28 54.30 0.48
N THR A 177 -53.73 53.12 0.78
CA THR A 177 -53.34 52.78 2.15
C THR A 177 -51.83 52.94 2.25
N ARG A 178 -51.40 54.09 2.75
CA ARG A 178 -50.07 54.28 3.29
C ARG A 178 -49.95 53.40 4.53
N GLN A 179 -49.19 52.32 4.45
CA GLN A 179 -48.49 51.79 5.60
C GLN A 179 -46.99 51.96 5.38
N THR A 180 -46.47 52.79 6.27
CA THR A 180 -45.09 53.09 6.61
C THR A 180 -44.13 51.92 6.39
N THR A 181 -43.26 52.08 5.40
CA THR A 181 -42.05 51.29 5.22
C THR A 181 -41.00 51.75 6.23
N THR A 182 -40.93 51.08 7.36
CA THR A 182 -39.78 51.13 8.27
C THR A 182 -39.34 49.70 8.52
N GLY A 183 -38.14 49.33 8.04
CA GLY A 183 -37.47 48.10 8.42
C GLY A 183 -37.52 46.94 7.44
N SER A 184 -37.27 47.16 6.15
CA SER A 184 -36.77 46.07 5.29
C SER A 184 -35.54 46.55 4.52
N ARG A 185 -34.42 46.65 5.23
CA ARG A 185 -33.09 46.55 4.63
C ARG A 185 -32.77 45.08 4.35
N ARG A 186 -33.69 44.35 3.69
CA ARG A 186 -33.30 43.14 2.96
C ARG A 186 -32.51 43.65 1.76
N THR A 187 -31.22 43.47 1.91
CA THR A 187 -30.13 43.86 1.01
C THR A 187 -30.53 43.80 -0.46
N ALA A 188 -30.34 44.91 -1.17
CA ALA A 188 -30.35 45.02 -2.63
C ALA A 188 -29.28 44.12 -3.33
N ALA A 189 -28.64 43.20 -2.59
CA ALA A 189 -27.68 42.22 -3.06
C ALA A 189 -28.31 40.85 -3.39
N GLN A 190 -29.58 40.61 -3.03
CA GLN A 190 -30.27 39.33 -3.26
C GLN A 190 -31.06 39.25 -4.57
N GLN A 191 -31.17 40.34 -5.34
CA GLN A 191 -31.85 40.35 -6.64
C GLN A 191 -30.88 40.36 -7.84
N ILE A 192 -29.70 39.74 -7.70
CA ILE A 192 -29.02 39.22 -8.90
C ILE A 192 -29.77 37.93 -9.23
N THR A 193 -30.57 37.95 -10.30
CA THR A 193 -31.33 36.78 -10.77
C THR A 193 -30.41 35.57 -10.82
N LEU A 194 -30.84 34.45 -10.21
CA LEU A 194 -30.04 33.23 -10.11
C LEU A 194 -29.55 32.75 -11.48
N SER A 195 -30.33 32.99 -12.54
CA SER A 195 -29.94 32.77 -13.94
C SER A 195 -28.61 33.46 -14.29
N SER A 196 -28.45 34.75 -14.02
CA SER A 196 -27.20 35.46 -14.34
C SER A 196 -25.98 34.98 -13.54
N ARG A 197 -26.18 34.42 -12.34
CA ARG A 197 -25.09 33.78 -11.56
C ARG A 197 -24.76 32.40 -12.11
N LEU A 198 -25.76 31.63 -12.53
CA LEU A 198 -25.57 30.34 -13.18
C LEU A 198 -24.87 30.50 -14.53
N ASP A 199 -25.27 31.48 -15.35
CA ASP A 199 -24.64 31.75 -16.64
C ASP A 199 -23.17 32.14 -16.49
N LYS A 200 -22.85 33.01 -15.54
CA LYS A 200 -21.45 33.36 -15.22
C LYS A 200 -20.65 32.16 -14.77
N ARG A 201 -21.25 31.26 -13.98
CA ARG A 201 -20.58 30.05 -13.49
C ARG A 201 -20.38 29.03 -14.61
N ILE A 202 -21.36 28.88 -15.51
CA ILE A 202 -21.26 28.04 -16.71
C ILE A 202 -20.19 28.59 -17.67
N GLN A 203 -20.15 29.91 -17.89
CA GLN A 203 -19.12 30.54 -18.71
C GLN A 203 -17.72 30.36 -18.11
N ALA A 204 -17.57 30.53 -16.80
CA ALA A 204 -16.31 30.27 -16.11
C ALA A 204 -15.89 28.80 -16.21
N LEU A 205 -16.82 27.85 -16.03
CA LEU A 205 -16.55 26.42 -16.20
C LEU A 205 -16.14 26.08 -17.64
N ARG A 206 -16.82 26.63 -18.64
CA ARG A 206 -16.46 26.47 -20.05
C ARG A 206 -15.08 27.05 -20.35
N HIS A 207 -14.75 28.21 -19.80
CA HIS A 207 -13.42 28.79 -19.95
C HIS A 207 -12.33 27.88 -19.36
N ARG A 208 -12.55 27.32 -18.17
CA ARG A 208 -11.63 26.34 -17.57
C ARG A 208 -11.49 25.07 -18.39
N GLN A 209 -12.60 24.55 -18.90
CA GLN A 209 -12.64 23.33 -19.70
C GLN A 209 -11.93 23.48 -21.05
N LEU A 210 -12.14 24.61 -21.73
CA LEU A 210 -11.67 24.80 -23.09
C LEU A 210 -10.27 25.43 -23.19
N SER A 211 -9.85 26.21 -22.18
CA SER A 211 -8.56 26.92 -22.25
C SER A 211 -7.56 26.47 -21.18
N GLU A 212 -7.94 26.54 -19.90
CA GLU A 212 -7.00 26.28 -18.80
C GLU A 212 -6.56 24.82 -18.73
N LEU A 213 -7.50 23.87 -18.84
CA LEU A 213 -7.20 22.43 -18.78
C LEU A 213 -6.32 21.94 -19.94
N PRO A 214 -6.63 22.25 -21.22
CA PRO A 214 -5.75 21.91 -22.33
C PRO A 214 -4.37 22.57 -22.24
N ALA A 215 -4.31 23.84 -21.82
CA ALA A 215 -3.03 24.55 -21.61
C ALA A 215 -2.20 23.95 -20.46
N ALA A 216 -2.84 23.45 -19.40
CA ALA A 216 -2.17 22.75 -18.31
C ALA A 216 -1.66 21.37 -18.76
N ARG A 217 -2.47 20.60 -19.51
CA ARG A 217 -2.07 19.30 -20.06
C ARG A 217 -0.91 19.39 -21.03
N THR A 218 -0.90 20.39 -21.91
CA THR A 218 0.21 20.63 -22.84
C THR A 218 1.50 21.03 -22.12
N ARG A 219 1.40 21.89 -21.09
CA ARG A 219 2.55 22.22 -20.23
C ARG A 219 3.09 20.99 -19.49
N MET A 220 2.20 20.18 -18.93
CA MET A 220 2.58 18.94 -18.24
C MET A 220 3.28 17.95 -19.20
N ALA A 221 2.74 17.78 -20.41
CA ALA A 221 3.35 16.94 -21.44
C ALA A 221 4.74 17.46 -21.85
N ALA A 222 4.92 18.78 -22.00
CA ALA A 222 6.21 19.38 -22.29
C ALA A 222 7.22 19.15 -21.16
N THR A 223 6.84 19.37 -19.90
CA THR A 223 7.71 19.11 -18.75
C THR A 223 8.07 17.63 -18.63
N ALA A 224 7.13 16.72 -18.92
CA ALA A 224 7.41 15.29 -18.92
C ALA A 224 8.42 14.91 -20.01
N ALA A 225 8.30 15.50 -21.21
CA ALA A 225 9.26 15.31 -22.28
C ALA A 225 10.67 15.84 -21.92
N GLU A 226 10.75 16.99 -21.26
CA GLU A 226 12.02 17.53 -20.75
C GLU A 226 12.64 16.61 -19.69
N VAL A 227 11.86 16.09 -18.74
CA VAL A 227 12.33 15.14 -17.74
C VAL A 227 12.86 13.88 -18.39
N LEU A 228 12.14 13.31 -19.37
CA LEU A 228 12.62 12.15 -20.11
C LEU A 228 13.91 12.43 -20.88
N ALA A 229 14.04 13.60 -21.51
CA ALA A 229 15.26 14.00 -22.20
C ALA A 229 16.45 14.19 -21.25
N THR A 230 16.22 14.70 -20.04
CA THR A 230 17.28 14.77 -19.01
C THR A 230 17.67 13.39 -18.51
N ARG A 231 16.70 12.48 -18.32
CA ARG A 231 16.95 11.09 -17.93
C ARG A 231 17.79 10.36 -18.97
N THR A 232 17.47 10.49 -20.26
CA THR A 232 18.29 9.87 -21.33
C THR A 232 19.70 10.43 -21.34
N ALA A 233 19.88 11.74 -21.19
CA ALA A 233 21.21 12.36 -21.10
C ALA A 233 22.02 11.89 -19.89
N VAL A 234 21.37 11.63 -18.75
CA VAL A 234 22.02 11.03 -17.57
C VAL A 234 22.44 9.59 -17.87
N LEU A 235 21.54 8.78 -18.44
CA LEU A 235 21.84 7.38 -18.80
C LEU A 235 22.99 7.28 -19.81
N GLU A 236 23.03 8.15 -20.83
CA GLU A 236 24.15 8.19 -21.77
C GLU A 236 25.48 8.48 -21.06
N ARG A 237 25.50 9.44 -20.12
CA ARG A 237 26.70 9.77 -19.35
C ARG A 237 27.11 8.65 -18.42
N THR A 238 26.17 7.96 -17.76
CA THR A 238 26.50 6.83 -16.89
C THR A 238 27.07 5.66 -17.69
N VAL A 239 26.49 5.35 -18.85
CA VAL A 239 27.02 4.34 -19.78
C VAL A 239 28.44 4.71 -20.22
N MET A 240 28.67 5.96 -20.65
CA MET A 240 30.03 6.40 -21.02
C MET A 240 31.04 6.31 -19.87
N LEU A 241 30.62 6.58 -18.62
CA LEU A 241 31.48 6.44 -17.46
C LEU A 241 31.80 4.96 -17.16
N LEU A 242 30.82 4.07 -17.25
CA LEU A 242 31.02 2.63 -17.09
C LEU A 242 31.94 2.06 -18.18
N GLU A 243 31.75 2.49 -19.42
CA GLU A 243 32.61 2.13 -20.55
C GLU A 243 34.04 2.62 -20.35
N ARG A 244 34.27 3.80 -19.76
CA ARG A 244 35.63 4.30 -19.53
C ARG A 244 36.29 3.68 -18.30
N ALA A 245 35.55 3.53 -17.20
CA ALA A 245 36.11 3.17 -15.90
C ALA A 245 36.16 1.65 -15.65
N LYS A 246 35.11 0.90 -16.03
CA LYS A 246 35.01 -0.54 -15.76
C LYS A 246 35.29 -1.39 -16.99
N HIS A 247 34.68 -1.05 -18.13
CA HIS A 247 34.75 -1.87 -19.34
C HIS A 247 35.78 -1.36 -20.37
N GLY A 248 36.49 -0.28 -20.04
CA GLY A 248 37.41 0.40 -20.94
C GLY A 248 38.61 -0.47 -21.30
N ALA A 249 39.22 -0.21 -22.45
CA ALA A 249 40.42 -0.94 -22.88
C ALA A 249 41.55 -0.83 -21.84
N LEU A 250 41.70 0.35 -21.22
CA LEU A 250 42.70 0.57 -20.17
C LEU A 250 42.35 -0.19 -18.87
N ALA A 251 41.09 -0.16 -18.42
CA ALA A 251 40.64 -0.90 -17.25
C ALA A 251 40.75 -2.42 -17.43
N ARG A 252 40.43 -2.93 -18.63
CA ARG A 252 40.64 -4.33 -19.00
C ARG A 252 42.12 -4.70 -19.04
N ALA A 253 42.97 -3.83 -19.58
CA ALA A 253 44.42 -4.06 -19.62
C ALA A 253 45.05 -4.06 -18.22
N THR A 254 44.63 -3.16 -17.32
CA THR A 254 45.13 -3.14 -15.93
C THR A 254 44.63 -4.35 -15.15
N LYS A 255 43.36 -4.75 -15.33
CA LYS A 255 42.81 -5.98 -14.73
C LYS A 255 43.59 -7.22 -15.20
N ALA A 256 43.74 -7.41 -16.52
CA ALA A 256 44.51 -8.53 -17.06
C ALA A 256 45.98 -8.54 -16.59
N LYS A 257 46.60 -7.36 -16.44
CA LYS A 257 47.95 -7.26 -15.87
C LYS A 257 47.99 -7.66 -14.40
N ALA A 258 47.01 -7.23 -13.61
CA ALA A 258 46.92 -7.62 -12.20
C ALA A 258 46.70 -9.13 -12.04
N GLU A 259 45.83 -9.72 -12.85
CA GLU A 259 45.59 -11.17 -12.91
C GLU A 259 46.85 -11.94 -13.29
N HIS A 260 47.59 -11.48 -14.30
CA HIS A 260 48.88 -12.07 -14.68
C HIS A 260 49.91 -11.97 -13.54
N LEU A 261 50.01 -10.83 -12.85
CA LEU A 261 50.93 -10.69 -11.73
C LEU A 261 50.52 -11.59 -10.54
N ALA A 262 49.22 -11.78 -10.31
CA ALA A 262 48.73 -12.69 -9.29
C ALA A 262 49.09 -14.16 -9.60
N THR A 263 48.92 -14.61 -10.84
CA THR A 263 49.32 -15.98 -11.23
C THR A 263 50.83 -16.18 -11.17
N VAL A 264 51.62 -15.16 -11.53
CA VAL A 264 53.08 -15.19 -11.34
C VAL A 264 53.43 -15.29 -9.86
N ALA A 265 52.78 -14.53 -8.98
CA ALA A 265 53.02 -14.58 -7.54
C ALA A 265 52.70 -15.97 -6.96
N GLN A 266 51.58 -16.59 -7.34
CA GLN A 266 51.25 -17.97 -6.98
C GLN A 266 52.28 -18.98 -7.47
N GLY A 267 52.78 -18.80 -8.71
CA GLY A 267 53.85 -19.63 -9.25
C GLY A 267 55.17 -19.48 -8.49
N LEU A 268 55.50 -18.26 -8.03
CA LEU A 268 56.66 -18.01 -7.18
C LEU A 268 56.49 -18.61 -5.79
N GLU A 269 55.32 -18.51 -5.18
CA GLU A 269 55.02 -19.15 -3.90
C GLU A 269 55.18 -20.67 -3.99
N GLY A 270 54.69 -21.30 -5.05
CA GLY A 270 54.91 -22.71 -5.33
C GLY A 270 56.39 -23.07 -5.50
N ARG A 271 57.20 -22.21 -6.13
CA ARG A 271 58.66 -22.44 -6.24
C ARG A 271 59.36 -22.28 -4.89
N LEU A 272 58.96 -21.28 -4.10
CA LEU A 272 59.51 -21.06 -2.76
C LEU A 272 59.16 -22.21 -1.82
N SER A 273 57.97 -22.80 -1.92
CA SER A 273 57.59 -23.96 -1.12
C SER A 273 58.40 -25.20 -1.50
N VAL A 274 58.64 -25.44 -2.79
CA VAL A 274 59.54 -26.51 -3.25
C VAL A 274 60.97 -26.28 -2.75
N MET A 275 61.52 -25.06 -2.91
CA MET A 275 62.87 -24.74 -2.42
C MET A 275 62.97 -24.90 -0.89
N LYS A 276 61.93 -24.53 -0.14
CA LYS A 276 61.86 -24.78 1.30
C LYS A 276 61.93 -26.28 1.59
N LEU A 277 61.19 -27.10 0.86
CA LEU A 277 61.22 -28.56 1.03
C LEU A 277 62.59 -29.14 0.68
N GLU A 278 63.20 -28.71 -0.42
CA GLU A 278 64.56 -29.11 -0.81
C GLU A 278 65.59 -28.77 0.26
N VAL A 279 65.61 -27.53 0.76
CA VAL A 279 66.51 -27.13 1.85
C VAL A 279 66.21 -27.92 3.11
N SER A 280 64.93 -28.12 3.47
CA SER A 280 64.56 -28.93 4.63
C SER A 280 65.03 -30.38 4.50
N ALA A 281 64.99 -30.97 3.29
CA ALA A 281 65.48 -32.31 3.03
C ALA A 281 67.01 -32.39 3.14
N THR A 282 67.74 -31.32 2.78
CA THR A 282 69.20 -31.26 2.98
C THR A 282 69.61 -31.13 4.45
N ILE A 283 68.83 -30.41 5.26
CA ILE A 283 69.11 -30.20 6.69
C ILE A 283 68.66 -31.40 7.52
N HIS A 284 67.47 -31.93 7.24
CA HIS A 284 66.88 -33.07 7.94
C HIS A 284 67.18 -34.37 7.20
N THR A 285 68.45 -34.81 7.26
CA THR A 285 68.80 -36.15 6.79
C THR A 285 68.12 -37.21 7.67
N PRO A 286 67.79 -38.40 7.13
CA PRO A 286 67.12 -39.44 7.89
C PRO A 286 67.92 -39.89 9.12
N GLU A 287 69.25 -39.76 9.06
CA GLU A 287 70.15 -40.03 10.17
C GLU A 287 70.00 -38.99 11.29
N VAL A 288 69.89 -37.70 10.96
CA VAL A 288 69.65 -36.62 11.92
C VAL A 288 68.26 -36.77 12.54
N VAL A 289 67.23 -37.08 11.75
CA VAL A 289 65.88 -37.33 12.27
C VAL A 289 65.86 -38.54 13.21
N ALA A 290 66.54 -39.64 12.85
CA ALA A 290 66.65 -40.81 13.71
C ALA A 290 67.48 -40.53 14.98
N ALA A 291 68.52 -39.70 14.90
CA ALA A 291 69.30 -39.29 16.06
C ALA A 291 68.49 -38.41 17.01
N LEU A 292 67.71 -37.46 16.47
CA LEU A 292 66.76 -36.67 17.27
C LEU A 292 65.72 -37.58 17.91
N GLY A 293 65.11 -38.51 17.17
CA GLY A 293 64.15 -39.48 17.73
C GLY A 293 64.72 -40.27 18.91
N ARG A 294 65.94 -40.81 18.78
CA ARG A 294 66.61 -41.50 19.90
C ARG A 294 66.91 -40.59 21.09
N TYR A 295 67.21 -39.32 20.85
CA TYR A 295 67.42 -38.34 21.92
C TYR A 295 66.11 -38.01 22.65
N TRP A 296 64.99 -37.94 21.93
CA TRP A 296 63.66 -37.82 22.50
C TRP A 296 63.30 -39.01 23.38
N ASP A 297 63.47 -40.23 22.87
CA ASP A 297 63.23 -41.45 23.66
C ASP A 297 64.08 -41.46 24.94
N HIS A 298 65.35 -41.05 24.84
CA HIS A 298 66.22 -40.92 26.00
C HIS A 298 65.73 -39.84 26.98
N LEU A 299 65.27 -38.68 26.50
CA LEU A 299 64.73 -37.63 27.36
C LEU A 299 63.46 -38.11 28.08
N GLU A 300 62.59 -38.83 27.38
CA GLU A 300 61.36 -39.40 27.95
C GLU A 300 61.69 -40.44 29.02
N ASP A 301 62.59 -41.39 28.72
CA ASP A 301 63.12 -42.35 29.70
C ASP A 301 63.73 -41.64 30.93
N THR A 302 64.48 -40.55 30.72
CA THR A 302 65.06 -39.81 31.85
C THR A 302 64.00 -39.09 32.67
N ARG A 303 62.96 -38.55 32.03
CA ARG A 303 61.83 -37.93 32.73
C ARG A 303 61.10 -38.97 33.55
N GLU A 304 60.75 -40.11 32.96
CA GLU A 304 60.08 -41.21 33.67
C GLU A 304 60.89 -41.68 34.87
N ARG A 305 62.21 -41.91 34.72
CA ARG A 305 63.07 -42.28 35.86
C ARG A 305 63.15 -41.20 36.95
N LEU A 306 63.14 -39.93 36.58
CA LEU A 306 63.12 -38.82 37.55
C LEU A 306 61.77 -38.73 38.26
N GLU A 307 60.67 -39.01 37.56
CA GLU A 307 59.33 -39.09 38.13
C GLU A 307 59.19 -40.30 39.07
N GLU A 308 59.70 -41.46 38.69
CA GLU A 308 59.78 -42.66 39.54
C GLU A 308 60.60 -42.38 40.81
N ARG A 309 61.81 -41.81 40.67
CA ARG A 309 62.63 -41.42 41.83
C ARG A 309 61.94 -40.36 42.69
N ARG A 310 61.25 -39.40 42.08
CA ARG A 310 60.44 -38.42 42.81
C ARG A 310 59.33 -39.11 43.58
N ALA A 311 58.64 -40.09 42.98
CA ALA A 311 57.58 -40.85 43.61
C ALA A 311 58.11 -41.73 44.76
N GLU A 312 59.27 -42.37 44.59
CA GLU A 312 59.97 -43.13 45.64
C GLU A 312 60.35 -42.23 46.81
N VAL A 313 61.03 -41.10 46.56
CA VAL A 313 61.41 -40.14 47.60
C VAL A 313 60.19 -39.54 48.30
N LEU A 314 59.10 -39.27 47.57
CA LEU A 314 57.83 -38.84 48.16
C LEU A 314 57.19 -39.95 48.99
N GLY A 315 57.29 -41.21 48.57
CA GLY A 315 56.86 -42.38 49.34
C GLY A 315 57.66 -42.58 50.62
N GLU A 316 58.99 -42.40 50.56
CA GLU A 316 59.87 -42.41 51.73
C GLU A 316 59.55 -41.24 52.67
N LEU A 317 59.37 -40.02 52.17
CA LEU A 317 58.95 -38.85 52.97
C LEU A 317 57.59 -39.07 53.64
N LYS A 318 56.65 -39.72 52.95
CA LYS A 318 55.37 -40.15 53.54
C LYS A 318 55.59 -41.20 54.64
N ALA A 319 56.50 -42.15 54.46
CA ALA A 319 56.85 -43.14 55.48
C ALA A 319 57.54 -42.52 56.72
N TYR A 320 58.25 -41.40 56.55
CA TYR A 320 58.80 -40.58 57.64
C TYR A 320 57.78 -39.59 58.25
N GLY A 321 56.51 -39.63 57.83
CA GLY A 321 55.43 -38.82 58.41
C GLY A 321 55.52 -37.33 58.08
N LEU A 322 56.21 -36.94 57.00
CA LEU A 322 56.54 -35.57 56.67
C LEU A 322 56.09 -35.15 55.27
N VAL A 323 54.89 -35.53 54.83
CA VAL A 323 54.12 -34.71 53.87
C VAL A 323 52.62 -34.89 54.16
N ALA A 324 51.99 -33.78 54.54
CA ALA A 324 50.55 -33.64 54.73
C ALA A 324 49.80 -33.78 53.40
N GLU A 325 48.63 -34.39 53.47
CA GLU A 325 47.67 -34.47 52.37
C GLU A 325 47.14 -33.07 52.04
N ASP A 326 47.55 -32.50 50.91
CA ASP A 326 46.93 -31.29 50.38
C ASP A 326 45.72 -31.67 49.51
N GLU A 327 44.61 -32.03 50.17
CA GLU A 327 43.26 -31.82 49.65
C GLU A 327 42.61 -30.64 50.41
N SER A 328 42.50 -29.49 49.73
CA SER A 328 41.25 -28.72 49.56
C SER A 328 41.44 -27.19 49.52
N GLY A 329 41.02 -26.59 48.39
CA GLY A 329 40.06 -25.48 48.39
C GLY A 329 40.53 -24.04 48.62
N ARG A 330 40.79 -23.34 47.49
CA ARG A 330 40.21 -22.02 47.12
C ARG A 330 40.68 -20.75 47.86
N GLY A 331 41.46 -19.92 47.16
CA GLY A 331 41.67 -18.50 47.47
C GLY A 331 42.66 -17.84 46.50
N GLU A 332 42.16 -16.89 45.70
CA GLU A 332 42.87 -16.16 44.65
C GLU A 332 44.07 -15.33 45.17
N GLY A 333 45.11 -15.23 44.34
CA GLY A 333 46.00 -14.07 44.31
C GLY A 333 47.43 -14.28 44.80
N ALA A 334 48.29 -14.88 43.96
CA ALA A 334 49.68 -14.47 43.81
C ALA A 334 50.31 -15.19 42.61
N SER A 335 50.96 -14.40 41.76
CA SER A 335 51.75 -14.76 40.59
C SER A 335 52.64 -16.00 40.77
N GLU A 336 52.23 -17.11 40.15
CA GLU A 336 53.11 -18.20 39.71
C GLU A 336 53.74 -17.83 38.36
N ASP A 337 54.59 -16.81 38.39
CA ASP A 337 55.57 -16.53 37.34
C ASP A 337 56.93 -16.99 37.84
N SER A 338 57.22 -18.30 37.75
CA SER A 338 58.58 -18.79 37.53
C SER A 338 58.60 -20.30 37.34
N ILE A 339 59.21 -20.75 36.24
CA ILE A 339 59.65 -22.14 35.97
C ILE A 339 58.56 -23.09 35.43
N ARG A 340 57.89 -22.70 34.35
CA ARG A 340 57.42 -23.63 33.29
C ARG A 340 57.56 -22.95 31.93
N SER A 341 58.81 -22.76 31.51
CA SER A 341 59.12 -22.37 30.14
C SER A 341 59.94 -23.49 29.49
N GLU A 342 59.29 -24.16 28.55
CA GLU A 342 59.84 -24.98 27.45
C GLU A 342 60.38 -26.37 27.83
N PRO A 343 59.79 -27.45 27.24
CA PRO A 343 60.16 -27.82 25.87
C PRO A 343 58.96 -28.34 25.05
N GLU A 344 58.07 -27.46 24.59
CA GLU A 344 56.98 -27.87 23.68
C GLU A 344 57.28 -27.54 22.20
N THR A 345 58.24 -26.66 21.94
CA THR A 345 58.58 -26.20 20.59
C THR A 345 59.26 -27.25 19.71
N MET A 346 60.05 -28.16 20.27
CA MET A 346 60.85 -29.11 19.46
C MET A 346 60.10 -30.43 19.16
N GLY A 347 59.11 -30.80 20.00
CA GLY A 347 58.27 -31.99 19.78
C GLY A 347 57.17 -31.75 18.74
N GLU A 348 56.64 -30.53 18.71
CA GLU A 348 55.73 -30.08 17.65
C GLU A 348 56.45 -29.98 16.29
N GLU A 349 57.72 -29.55 16.25
CA GLU A 349 58.51 -29.54 15.02
C GLU A 349 58.78 -30.94 14.46
N ILE A 350 59.07 -31.94 15.30
CA ILE A 350 59.32 -33.31 14.84
C ILE A 350 58.02 -34.01 14.43
N THR A 351 56.90 -33.76 15.10
CA THR A 351 55.59 -34.26 14.64
C THR A 351 55.14 -33.61 13.34
N LEU A 352 55.53 -32.35 13.07
CA LEU A 352 55.34 -31.69 11.78
C LEU A 352 56.26 -32.26 10.67
N ILE A 353 57.54 -32.52 10.97
CA ILE A 353 58.49 -33.15 10.03
C ILE A 353 58.09 -34.60 9.70
N SER A 354 57.56 -35.34 10.69
CA SER A 354 56.95 -36.67 10.54
C SER A 354 55.71 -36.66 9.63
N LYS A 355 54.87 -35.62 9.74
CA LYS A 355 53.72 -35.39 8.85
C LYS A 355 54.14 -35.01 7.42
N LEU A 356 55.28 -34.31 7.26
CA LEU A 356 55.86 -33.94 5.96
C LEU A 356 56.47 -35.14 5.19
N ASN A 357 57.02 -36.14 5.88
CA ASN A 357 57.60 -37.34 5.25
C ASN A 357 56.57 -38.45 4.90
N LYS A 358 55.30 -38.30 5.29
CA LYS A 358 54.19 -39.15 4.83
C LYS A 358 53.45 -38.48 3.67
N ILE A 359 54.12 -38.34 2.52
CA ILE A 359 53.45 -38.02 1.26
C ILE A 359 53.67 -39.18 0.30
N SER A 360 52.81 -40.20 0.41
CA SER A 360 52.37 -41.00 -0.74
C SER A 360 51.03 -40.40 -1.21
N PRO A 361 50.68 -40.51 -2.49
CA PRO A 361 49.86 -39.53 -3.20
C PRO A 361 48.49 -39.38 -2.54
N LEU A 362 48.11 -38.15 -2.19
CA LEU A 362 46.77 -37.89 -1.70
C LEU A 362 45.75 -38.38 -2.74
N PRO A 363 44.66 -39.04 -2.31
CA PRO A 363 43.56 -39.41 -3.21
C PRO A 363 43.00 -38.14 -3.87
N LEU A 364 42.79 -38.21 -5.18
CA LEU A 364 41.96 -37.24 -5.90
C LEU A 364 40.57 -37.22 -5.22
N PRO A 365 40.08 -36.07 -4.73
CA PRO A 365 38.67 -35.91 -4.43
C PRO A 365 37.86 -35.97 -5.73
N PRO A 366 36.57 -36.37 -5.68
CA PRO A 366 35.76 -36.60 -6.87
C PRO A 366 35.69 -35.34 -7.73
N ARG A 367 35.63 -35.54 -9.05
CA ARG A 367 35.34 -34.49 -10.04
C ARG A 367 33.96 -33.89 -9.73
N GLU A 368 33.94 -32.83 -8.96
CA GLU A 368 32.89 -31.82 -9.00
C GLU A 368 33.37 -30.68 -9.89
N TYR A 369 32.67 -30.52 -11.01
CA TYR A 369 32.74 -29.33 -11.84
C TYR A 369 32.28 -28.15 -10.99
N THR A 370 33.20 -27.41 -10.40
CA THR A 370 32.91 -26.09 -9.86
C THR A 370 33.66 -25.05 -10.67
N SER A 371 32.83 -24.21 -11.29
CA SER A 371 33.18 -23.02 -12.04
C SER A 371 34.17 -22.16 -11.30
N VAL A 372 35.14 -21.65 -12.05
CA VAL A 372 36.08 -20.60 -11.69
C VAL A 372 35.30 -19.40 -11.13
N ASN A 373 35.45 -19.10 -9.84
CA ASN A 373 35.04 -17.82 -9.28
C ASN A 373 36.15 -16.79 -9.56
N PRO A 374 35.84 -15.62 -10.17
CA PRO A 374 36.82 -14.57 -10.43
C PRO A 374 37.24 -13.82 -9.16
N ILE A 375 38.41 -13.20 -9.24
CA ILE A 375 39.04 -12.31 -8.24
C ILE A 375 38.06 -11.20 -7.77
N PRO A 376 38.05 -10.86 -6.47
CA PRO A 376 37.05 -9.99 -5.85
C PRO A 376 37.18 -8.52 -6.27
N ASP A 377 36.04 -7.97 -6.70
CA ASP A 377 35.81 -6.53 -6.88
C ASP A 377 35.88 -5.78 -5.52
N PRO A 378 36.27 -4.50 -5.49
CA PRO A 378 36.48 -3.72 -4.26
C PRO A 378 35.20 -3.27 -3.54
N LEU A 379 34.10 -4.04 -3.63
CA LEU A 379 32.82 -3.75 -2.96
C LEU A 379 32.63 -4.49 -1.63
N THR A 380 33.53 -5.40 -1.26
CA THR A 380 33.38 -6.21 -0.03
C THR A 380 33.81 -5.50 1.26
N LYS A 381 34.38 -4.29 1.16
CA LYS A 381 34.74 -3.47 2.35
C LYS A 381 33.59 -2.60 2.90
N LEU A 382 32.40 -2.69 2.30
CA LEU A 382 31.16 -2.11 2.83
C LEU A 382 30.33 -3.11 3.66
N HIS A 383 30.68 -4.39 3.67
CA HIS A 383 29.89 -5.45 4.32
C HIS A 383 30.19 -5.70 5.81
N ILE A 384 31.06 -4.89 6.44
CA ILE A 384 31.32 -4.97 7.90
C ILE A 384 30.95 -3.67 8.65
N ILE A 385 30.59 -2.60 7.92
CA ILE A 385 30.04 -1.36 8.53
C ILE A 385 28.54 -1.18 8.19
N SER A 386 27.90 -2.17 7.57
CA SER A 386 26.44 -2.18 7.36
C SER A 386 25.74 -3.20 8.26
N LYS A 387 26.10 -3.22 9.55
CA LYS A 387 25.36 -3.99 10.56
C LYS A 387 24.30 -3.15 11.28
N MET A 388 23.95 -1.96 10.78
CA MET A 388 22.91 -1.09 11.34
C MET A 388 22.28 -0.16 10.28
N ALA A 389 21.83 -0.69 9.15
CA ALA A 389 20.96 0.04 8.22
C ALA A 389 20.19 -0.91 7.30
N ASP A 390 19.55 -1.93 7.88
CA ASP A 390 18.39 -2.54 7.22
C ASP A 390 17.24 -1.55 7.43
N ASP A 391 17.08 -0.63 6.48
CA ASP A 391 15.83 0.09 6.29
C ASP A 391 14.76 -0.98 6.08
N ALA A 392 13.99 -1.24 7.13
CA ALA A 392 12.89 -2.16 7.15
C ALA A 392 11.95 -1.85 5.97
N ILE A 393 11.95 -2.71 4.95
CA ILE A 393 10.81 -2.86 4.05
C ILE A 393 9.64 -3.16 4.98
N SER A 394 8.68 -2.25 5.09
CA SER A 394 7.54 -2.39 6.00
C SER A 394 6.59 -3.45 5.46
N ILE A 395 6.95 -4.72 5.66
CA ILE A 395 6.13 -5.87 5.34
C ILE A 395 4.95 -5.88 6.32
N TYR A 396 3.75 -5.89 5.78
CA TYR A 396 2.51 -5.85 6.55
C TYR A 396 2.19 -7.21 7.18
N ASP A 397 2.39 -8.29 6.42
CA ASP A 397 2.14 -9.66 6.87
C ASP A 397 2.95 -10.67 6.04
N GLU A 398 3.06 -11.90 6.56
CA GLU A 398 3.67 -13.05 5.89
C GLU A 398 2.58 -14.10 5.63
N ILE A 399 2.35 -14.45 4.37
CA ILE A 399 1.22 -15.27 3.93
C ILE A 399 1.75 -16.49 3.18
N GLU A 400 1.27 -17.67 3.54
CA GLU A 400 1.59 -18.91 2.84
C GLU A 400 0.87 -18.95 1.48
N ILE A 401 1.54 -19.47 0.44
CA ILE A 401 0.98 -19.51 -0.91
C ILE A 401 -0.32 -20.33 -1.01
N GLU A 402 -0.54 -21.26 -0.07
CA GLU A 402 -1.77 -22.07 0.05
C GLU A 402 -3.02 -21.22 0.35
N ASP A 403 -2.84 -20.08 1.04
CA ASP A 403 -3.91 -19.15 1.39
C ASP A 403 -4.18 -18.11 0.28
N MET A 404 -3.36 -18.12 -0.79
CA MET A 404 -3.56 -17.25 -1.95
C MET A 404 -4.42 -17.93 -3.02
N THR A 405 -5.25 -17.13 -3.68
CA THR A 405 -6.06 -17.60 -4.81
C THR A 405 -5.32 -17.36 -6.12
N PHE A 406 -5.12 -18.40 -6.92
CA PHE A 406 -4.47 -18.33 -8.23
C PHE A 406 -5.49 -18.05 -9.35
N ASP A 407 -5.21 -17.05 -10.20
CA ASP A 407 -5.97 -16.82 -11.44
C ASP A 407 -5.20 -17.40 -12.65
N PRO A 408 -5.71 -18.47 -13.30
CA PRO A 408 -5.04 -19.12 -14.41
C PRO A 408 -4.99 -18.29 -15.70
N ASN A 409 -5.86 -17.28 -15.85
CA ASN A 409 -5.88 -16.44 -17.06
C ASN A 409 -4.80 -15.37 -17.03
N LEU A 410 -4.55 -14.80 -15.85
CA LEU A 410 -3.59 -13.74 -15.63
C LEU A 410 -2.24 -14.26 -15.11
N GLN A 411 -2.18 -15.53 -14.67
CA GLN A 411 -1.00 -16.15 -14.06
C GLN A 411 -0.50 -15.40 -12.81
N ILE A 412 -1.44 -14.94 -11.98
CA ILE A 412 -1.19 -14.11 -10.78
C ILE A 412 -1.82 -14.79 -9.56
N TYR A 413 -1.10 -14.77 -8.44
CA TYR A 413 -1.64 -15.09 -7.11
C TYR A 413 -2.17 -13.83 -6.46
N HIS A 414 -3.36 -13.91 -5.87
CA HIS A 414 -3.98 -12.77 -5.19
C HIS A 414 -4.51 -13.08 -3.79
N TYR A 415 -4.47 -12.07 -2.91
CA TYR A 415 -4.92 -12.15 -1.51
C TYR A 415 -5.71 -10.88 -1.11
N PRO A 416 -6.80 -10.97 -0.33
CA PRO A 416 -7.62 -9.81 0.05
C PRO A 416 -6.86 -8.80 0.92
N CYS A 417 -6.87 -7.53 0.53
CA CYS A 417 -6.22 -6.45 1.27
C CYS A 417 -7.22 -5.71 2.17
N PRO A 418 -6.83 -5.25 3.39
CA PRO A 418 -7.72 -4.50 4.29
C PRO A 418 -8.25 -3.17 3.72
N CYS A 419 -7.66 -2.64 2.64
CA CYS A 419 -8.17 -1.45 1.95
C CYS A 419 -9.39 -1.72 1.04
N GLY A 420 -9.76 -2.99 0.82
CA GLY A 420 -10.84 -3.40 -0.08
C GLY A 420 -10.39 -3.81 -1.48
N ASP A 421 -9.09 -3.71 -1.78
CA ASP A 421 -8.46 -4.20 -3.00
C ASP A 421 -7.73 -5.54 -2.75
N ARG A 422 -6.84 -5.98 -3.64
CA ARG A 422 -6.11 -7.25 -3.53
C ARG A 422 -4.59 -7.03 -3.62
N PHE A 423 -3.83 -7.87 -2.93
CA PHE A 423 -2.40 -8.04 -3.19
C PHE A 423 -2.23 -8.94 -4.41
N GLU A 424 -1.27 -8.63 -5.27
CA GLU A 424 -1.03 -9.37 -6.52
C GLU A 424 0.47 -9.64 -6.69
N ILE A 425 0.83 -10.85 -7.13
CA ILE A 425 2.19 -11.25 -7.54
C ILE A 425 2.12 -12.24 -8.70
N ALA A 426 2.98 -12.09 -9.71
CA ALA A 426 3.00 -13.00 -10.85
C ALA A 426 3.71 -14.31 -10.51
N ILE A 427 3.29 -15.41 -11.15
CA ILE A 427 3.94 -16.70 -10.97
C ILE A 427 5.38 -16.71 -11.50
N ASP A 428 5.67 -15.93 -12.53
CA ASP A 428 7.02 -15.82 -13.09
C ASP A 428 7.97 -15.12 -12.10
N ASP A 429 7.49 -14.09 -11.40
CA ASP A 429 8.25 -13.38 -10.37
C ASP A 429 8.57 -14.30 -9.17
N LEU A 430 7.60 -15.12 -8.75
CA LEU A 430 7.80 -16.16 -7.73
C LEU A 430 8.85 -17.20 -8.17
N ARG A 431 8.88 -17.58 -9.45
CA ARG A 431 9.90 -18.51 -10.00
C ARG A 431 11.29 -17.89 -10.10
N ASP A 432 11.36 -16.58 -10.28
CA ASP A 432 12.60 -15.81 -10.29
C ASP A 432 13.13 -15.49 -8.87
N GLY A 433 12.38 -15.88 -7.83
CA GLY A 433 12.76 -15.75 -6.42
C GLY A 433 12.30 -14.45 -5.75
N GLU A 434 11.34 -13.74 -6.35
CA GLU A 434 10.72 -12.56 -5.76
C GLU A 434 9.53 -12.97 -4.87
N ASP A 435 9.60 -12.62 -3.58
CA ASP A 435 8.66 -13.05 -2.54
C ASP A 435 7.75 -11.91 -2.04
N ILE A 436 7.70 -10.76 -2.73
CA ILE A 436 6.97 -9.57 -2.26
C ILE A 436 5.75 -9.30 -3.15
N ALA A 437 4.54 -9.48 -2.61
CA ALA A 437 3.30 -9.11 -3.28
C ALA A 437 2.86 -7.70 -2.89
N VAL A 438 2.41 -6.91 -3.86
CA VAL A 438 2.11 -5.48 -3.69
C VAL A 438 0.63 -5.22 -3.96
N CYS A 439 0.01 -4.38 -3.14
CA CYS A 439 -1.35 -3.89 -3.42
C CYS A 439 -1.31 -2.58 -4.24
N PRO A 440 -1.98 -2.52 -5.41
CA PRO A 440 -1.95 -1.33 -6.26
C PRO A 440 -2.71 -0.13 -5.67
N SER A 441 -3.66 -0.36 -4.76
CA SER A 441 -4.46 0.72 -4.14
C SER A 441 -3.81 1.38 -2.92
N CYS A 442 -3.13 0.63 -2.06
CA CYS A 442 -2.66 1.13 -0.76
C CYS A 442 -1.14 1.06 -0.55
N SER A 443 -0.37 0.57 -1.53
CA SER A 443 1.09 0.40 -1.46
C SER A 443 1.60 -0.48 -0.31
N LEU A 444 0.71 -1.20 0.38
CA LEU A 444 1.11 -2.23 1.34
C LEU A 444 1.80 -3.38 0.60
N MET A 445 2.75 -4.00 1.28
CA MET A 445 3.55 -5.11 0.78
C MET A 445 3.41 -6.28 1.76
N ILE A 446 3.20 -7.48 1.26
CA ILE A 446 3.21 -8.72 2.04
C ILE A 446 4.31 -9.64 1.51
N ARG A 447 4.84 -10.51 2.38
CA ARG A 447 5.79 -11.55 1.98
C ARG A 447 5.04 -12.87 1.73
N VAL A 448 5.31 -13.50 0.61
CA VAL A 448 4.73 -14.80 0.24
C VAL A 448 5.72 -15.90 0.58
N ILE A 449 5.30 -16.85 1.41
CA ILE A 449 6.07 -18.04 1.76
C ILE A 449 5.65 -19.15 0.78
N PHE A 450 6.59 -19.66 -0.02
CA PHE A 450 6.34 -20.69 -1.03
C PHE A 450 7.53 -21.66 -1.16
N ASP A 451 7.23 -22.91 -1.52
CA ASP A 451 8.22 -23.85 -2.04
C ASP A 451 8.02 -24.00 -3.57
N GLU A 452 9.11 -24.26 -4.32
CA GLU A 452 9.05 -24.46 -5.79
C GLU A 452 8.11 -25.60 -6.23
N ALA A 453 7.77 -26.51 -5.32
CA ALA A 453 6.86 -27.62 -5.56
C ALA A 453 5.37 -27.23 -5.56
N ASP A 454 5.02 -26.12 -4.89
CA ASP A 454 3.63 -25.66 -4.69
C ASP A 454 3.17 -24.71 -5.80
N LEU A 455 4.09 -24.27 -6.66
CA LEU A 455 3.80 -23.47 -7.83
C LEU A 455 3.18 -24.30 -8.94
N VAL A 456 2.13 -23.77 -9.57
CA VAL A 456 1.48 -24.41 -10.72
C VAL A 456 2.47 -24.52 -11.89
N LYS A 457 2.68 -25.74 -12.39
CA LYS A 457 3.57 -26.02 -13.53
C LYS A 457 2.81 -25.85 -14.85
N ASP A 458 3.48 -25.33 -15.86
CA ASP A 458 2.88 -25.03 -17.19
C ASP A 458 2.55 -26.27 -18.06
N ASP A 459 2.63 -27.49 -17.51
CA ASP A 459 2.57 -28.73 -18.29
C ASP A 459 1.14 -29.24 -18.62
N ASP A 460 0.09 -28.56 -18.18
CA ASP A 460 -1.30 -28.94 -18.54
C ASP A 460 -1.91 -28.07 -19.67
N LYS A 461 -1.07 -27.64 -20.62
CA LYS A 461 -1.55 -27.16 -21.94
C LYS A 461 -1.74 -28.31 -22.93
N ASN A 462 -2.64 -29.25 -22.63
CA ASN A 462 -3.25 -30.06 -23.68
C ASN A 462 -4.67 -30.53 -23.32
N GLY A 463 -5.66 -29.64 -23.46
CA GLY A 463 -7.05 -30.06 -23.44
C GLY A 463 -8.08 -28.99 -23.11
N SER A 464 -8.24 -27.97 -23.96
CA SER A 464 -9.53 -27.30 -24.25
C SER A 464 -9.25 -25.96 -24.95
N ALA A 465 -8.98 -26.02 -26.25
CA ALA A 465 -9.26 -24.89 -27.12
C ALA A 465 -10.78 -24.79 -27.29
N GLY A 466 -11.45 -24.22 -26.30
CA GLY A 466 -12.85 -23.84 -26.37
C GLY A 466 -12.99 -22.64 -27.30
N ALA A 467 -13.35 -22.92 -28.55
CA ALA A 467 -13.75 -21.92 -29.52
C ALA A 467 -14.92 -21.07 -28.97
N VAL A 468 -14.65 -19.80 -28.67
CA VAL A 468 -15.71 -18.79 -28.54
C VAL A 468 -15.77 -18.06 -29.87
N ALA A 469 -16.79 -18.41 -30.66
CA ALA A 469 -17.18 -17.68 -31.84
C ALA A 469 -17.59 -16.25 -31.44
N VAL A 470 -16.82 -15.26 -31.88
CA VAL A 470 -17.28 -13.87 -31.92
C VAL A 470 -18.09 -13.72 -33.20
N GLN A 471 -19.41 -13.67 -33.06
CA GLN A 471 -20.26 -12.97 -34.02
C GLN A 471 -20.09 -11.46 -33.78
N ALA A 472 -19.42 -10.79 -34.72
CA ALA A 472 -19.77 -9.46 -35.23
C ALA A 472 -18.86 -9.17 -36.44
#